data_AF-A0A3C2DCW7-F1
#
_entry.id   AF-A0A3C2DCW7-F1
#
_cell.length_a   1.000
_cell.length_b   1.000
_cell.length_c   1.000
_cell.angle_alpha   90.00
_cell.angle_beta   90.00
_cell.angle_gamma   90.00
#
_symmetry.space_group_name_H-M   'P 1'
#
loop_
_entity.id
_entity.type
_entity.pdbx_description
1 polymer ?
#
loop_
_entity_poly.entity_id
_entity_poly.type
_entity_poly.pdbx_seq_one_letter_code
_entity_poly.pdbx_strand_id
1 'polypeptide(L)'
;DGLVAAWRAMVRIHEDGTPRTRHLVATPIIDVDEEAGTATCRSTYTVFQQVGPGPLQPVISGRYLDRFAKVDGSWRFAERAYVMDLIGDLSQHVIGDLPNTSKDAGPS
;
A
#
# COMPACT_ATOMS: atom_id res chain seq x y z
N ASP A 1 -8.28 -5.20 -15.17
CA ASP A 1 -7.49 -6.19 -14.44
C ASP A 1 -8.06 -6.35 -13.02
N GLY A 2 -8.17 -7.59 -12.54
CA GLY A 2 -8.94 -7.98 -11.35
C GLY A 2 -8.39 -7.39 -10.04
N LEU A 3 -7.09 -7.13 -9.97
CA LEU A 3 -6.44 -6.54 -8.79
C LEU A 3 -6.84 -5.08 -8.57
N VAL A 4 -6.89 -4.29 -9.66
CA VAL A 4 -7.34 -2.88 -9.61
C VAL A 4 -8.83 -2.81 -9.27
N ALA A 5 -9.63 -3.76 -9.75
CA ALA A 5 -11.05 -3.85 -9.42
C ALA A 5 -11.27 -4.23 -7.94
N ALA A 6 -10.49 -5.18 -7.40
CA ALA A 6 -10.52 -5.55 -5.99
C ALA A 6 -10.09 -4.39 -5.08
N TRP A 7 -9.02 -3.66 -5.44
CA TRP A 7 -8.59 -2.46 -4.72
C TRP A 7 -9.66 -1.36 -4.72
N ARG A 8 -10.31 -1.12 -5.86
CA ARG A 8 -11.43 -0.18 -5.95
C ARG A 8 -12.64 -0.60 -5.12
N ALA A 9 -12.88 -1.90 -4.98
CA ALA A 9 -13.99 -2.43 -4.20
C ALA A 9 -13.77 -2.28 -2.67
N MET A 10 -12.51 -2.19 -2.23
CA MET A 10 -12.15 -2.11 -0.81
C MET A 10 -11.93 -0.68 -0.31
N VAL A 11 -11.80 0.31 -1.19
CA VAL A 11 -11.52 1.70 -0.79
C VAL A 11 -12.78 2.56 -0.93
N ARG A 12 -13.16 3.23 0.15
CA ARG A 12 -14.28 4.18 0.16
C ARG A 12 -13.91 5.41 -0.66
N ILE A 13 -14.73 5.70 -1.68
CA ILE A 13 -14.67 6.94 -2.45
C ILE A 13 -15.73 7.91 -1.91
N HIS A 14 -15.33 9.15 -1.69
CA HIS A 14 -16.19 10.22 -1.16
C HIS A 14 -16.81 11.05 -2.29
N GLU A 15 -17.70 11.98 -1.95
CA GLU A 15 -18.46 12.80 -2.92
C GLU A 15 -17.56 13.59 -3.90
N ASP A 16 -16.35 13.95 -3.48
CA ASP A 16 -15.36 14.64 -4.33
C ASP A 16 -14.62 13.70 -5.30
N GLY A 17 -15.02 12.42 -5.37
CA GLY A 17 -14.44 11.41 -6.23
C GLY A 17 -13.11 10.84 -5.73
N THR A 18 -12.66 11.23 -4.54
CA THR A 18 -11.38 10.78 -3.97
C THR A 18 -11.59 9.88 -2.75
N PRO A 19 -10.58 9.06 -2.37
CA PRO A 19 -10.58 8.40 -1.07
C PRO A 19 -10.25 9.34 0.10
N ARG A 20 -10.03 10.63 -0.18
CA ARG A 20 -9.60 11.65 0.80
C ARG A 20 -8.32 11.31 1.54
N THR A 21 -7.46 10.48 0.95
CA THR A 21 -6.22 10.02 1.56
C THR A 21 -4.97 10.59 0.89
N ARG A 22 -3.91 10.77 1.68
CA ARG A 22 -2.54 11.01 1.21
C ARG A 22 -1.63 9.90 1.75
N HIS A 23 -0.89 9.27 0.85
CA HIS A 23 0.14 8.29 1.20
C HIS A 23 1.49 9.00 1.30
N LEU A 24 2.13 8.94 2.46
CA LEU A 24 3.54 9.27 2.61
C LEU A 24 4.32 7.97 2.57
N VAL A 25 5.17 7.81 1.55
CA VAL A 25 6.11 6.69 1.45
C VAL A 25 7.50 7.22 1.71
N ALA A 26 8.21 6.58 2.62
CA ALA A 26 9.51 7.04 3.09
C ALA A 26 10.52 5.90 3.20
N THR A 27 11.77 6.30 3.37
CA THR A 27 12.90 5.39 3.65
C THR A 27 13.01 4.20 2.67
N PRO A 28 12.94 4.41 1.33
CA PRO A 28 13.10 3.31 0.40
C PRO A 28 14.53 2.76 0.48
N ILE A 29 14.66 1.45 0.57
CA ILE A 29 15.92 0.72 0.45
C ILE A 29 15.75 -0.27 -0.70
N ILE A 30 16.56 -0.11 -1.73
CA ILE A 30 16.40 -0.79 -3.02
C ILE A 30 17.65 -1.62 -3.30
N ASP A 31 17.45 -2.89 -3.59
CA ASP A 31 18.50 -3.82 -4.04
C ASP A 31 18.19 -4.23 -5.49
N VAL A 32 19.10 -3.94 -6.41
CA VAL A 32 18.93 -4.15 -7.86
C VAL A 32 19.93 -5.20 -8.36
N ASP A 33 19.42 -6.21 -9.05
CA ASP A 33 20.19 -7.15 -9.85
C ASP A 33 19.91 -6.86 -11.34
N GLU A 34 20.82 -6.10 -11.96
CA GLU A 34 20.69 -5.69 -13.37
C GLU A 34 20.88 -6.87 -14.35
N GLU A 35 21.69 -7.87 -13.99
CA GLU A 35 21.94 -9.05 -14.84
C GLU A 35 20.70 -9.96 -14.86
N ALA A 36 20.15 -10.25 -13.68
CA ALA A 36 18.92 -11.02 -13.57
C ALA A 36 17.67 -10.21 -13.97
N GLY A 37 17.77 -8.88 -14.08
CA GLY A 37 16.65 -8.01 -14.36
C GLY A 37 15.60 -8.01 -13.24
N THR A 38 16.03 -8.12 -11.99
CA THR A 38 15.14 -8.13 -10.81
C THR A 38 15.55 -7.07 -9.79
N ALA A 39 14.60 -6.60 -8.99
CA ALA A 39 14.90 -5.73 -7.86
C ALA A 39 13.91 -5.96 -6.71
N THR A 40 14.34 -5.64 -5.50
CA THR A 40 13.47 -5.57 -4.32
C THR A 40 13.52 -4.18 -3.71
N CYS A 41 12.41 -3.74 -3.13
CA CYS A 41 12.36 -2.50 -2.36
C CYS A 41 11.59 -2.72 -1.06
N ARG A 42 12.15 -2.23 0.04
CA ARG A 42 11.44 -2.06 1.31
C ARG A 42 11.29 -0.58 1.59
N SER A 43 10.07 -0.17 1.94
CA SER A 43 9.77 1.22 2.29
C SER A 43 8.74 1.26 3.40
N THR A 44 8.69 2.37 4.13
CA THR A 44 7.62 2.64 5.10
C THR A 44 6.52 3.43 4.43
N TYR A 45 5.27 3.24 4.85
CA TYR A 45 4.15 4.06 4.43
C TYR A 45 3.32 4.52 5.62
N THR A 46 2.75 5.72 5.51
CA THR A 46 1.67 6.21 6.37
C THR A 46 0.58 6.79 5.49
N VAL A 47 -0.66 6.37 5.72
CA VAL A 47 -1.83 6.92 5.06
C VAL A 47 -2.48 7.90 6.02
N PHE A 48 -2.58 9.15 5.59
CA PHE A 48 -3.39 10.17 6.25
C PHE A 48 -4.73 10.29 5.54
N GLN A 49 -5.81 10.54 6.28
CA GLN A 49 -7.14 10.80 5.73
C GLN A 49 -7.76 12.03 6.39
N GLN A 50 -8.52 12.80 5.61
CA GLN A 50 -9.37 13.87 6.12
C GLN A 50 -10.73 13.86 5.41
N VAL A 51 -11.81 13.52 6.11
CA VAL A 51 -13.17 13.49 5.53
C VAL A 51 -13.98 14.69 6.02
N GLY A 52 -14.64 15.41 5.11
CA GLY A 52 -15.44 16.58 5.43
C GLY A 52 -14.67 17.63 6.26
N PRO A 53 -15.29 18.25 7.28
CA PRO A 53 -14.64 19.19 8.19
C PRO A 53 -13.84 18.51 9.32
N GLY A 54 -13.66 17.17 9.25
CA GLY A 54 -12.90 16.42 10.26
C GLY A 54 -11.40 16.72 10.25
N PRO A 55 -10.65 16.22 11.24
CA PRO A 55 -9.21 16.39 11.31
C PRO A 55 -8.49 15.59 10.21
N LEU A 56 -7.31 16.06 9.82
CA LEU A 56 -6.34 15.21 9.13
C LEU A 56 -5.72 14.26 10.15
N GLN A 57 -5.83 12.95 9.92
CA GLN A 57 -5.34 11.93 10.86
C GLN A 57 -4.67 10.76 10.13
N PRO A 58 -3.66 10.11 10.74
CA PRO A 58 -3.13 8.85 10.23
C PRO A 58 -4.16 7.73 10.45
N VAL A 59 -4.48 6.97 9.41
CA VAL A 59 -5.44 5.86 9.46
C VAL A 59 -4.78 4.49 9.38
N ILE A 60 -3.57 4.41 8.81
CA ILE A 60 -2.73 3.21 8.82
C ILE A 60 -1.26 3.58 8.58
N SER A 61 -0.34 2.84 9.19
CA SER A 61 1.10 2.93 8.93
C SER A 61 1.71 1.53 8.87
N GLY A 62 2.69 1.33 8.00
CA GLY A 62 3.27 0.02 7.77
C GLY A 62 4.44 0.04 6.80
N ARG A 63 4.67 -1.10 6.14
CA ARG A 63 5.74 -1.27 5.16
C ARG A 63 5.25 -1.86 3.85
N TYR A 64 5.85 -1.43 2.75
CA TYR A 64 5.76 -2.13 1.47
C TYR A 64 6.98 -3.02 1.29
N LEU A 65 6.72 -4.26 0.87
CA LEU A 65 7.72 -5.20 0.40
C LEU A 65 7.44 -5.41 -1.10
N ASP A 66 8.20 -4.70 -1.93
CA ASP A 66 7.99 -4.66 -3.37
C ASP A 66 9.01 -5.54 -4.10
N ARG A 67 8.54 -6.21 -5.15
CA ARG A 67 9.38 -6.91 -6.12
C ARG A 67 9.19 -6.28 -7.49
N PHE A 68 10.27 -6.11 -8.23
CA PHE A 68 10.27 -5.57 -9.59
C PHE A 68 10.94 -6.54 -10.56
N ALA A 69 10.46 -6.51 -11.80
CA ALA A 69 11.06 -7.21 -12.92
C ALA A 69 11.28 -6.24 -14.09
N LYS A 70 12.40 -6.40 -14.79
CA LYS A 70 12.72 -5.68 -16.02
C LYS A 70 12.13 -6.46 -17.18
N VAL A 71 11.08 -5.93 -17.80
CA VAL A 71 10.38 -6.55 -18.92
C VAL A 71 10.47 -5.61 -20.12
N ASP A 72 10.98 -6.12 -21.24
CA ASP A 72 11.24 -5.34 -22.45
C ASP A 72 12.11 -4.09 -22.17
N GLY A 73 13.12 -4.25 -21.33
CA GLY A 73 14.03 -3.17 -20.92
C GLY A 73 13.46 -2.17 -19.90
N SER A 74 12.21 -2.33 -19.47
CA SER A 74 11.54 -1.41 -18.52
C SER A 74 11.23 -2.09 -17.19
N TRP A 75 11.55 -1.43 -16.09
CA TRP A 75 11.19 -1.88 -14.75
C TRP A 75 9.68 -1.77 -14.51
N ARG A 76 9.08 -2.84 -13.98
CA ARG A 76 7.66 -2.92 -13.63
C ARG A 76 7.51 -3.56 -12.25
N PHE A 77 6.45 -3.20 -11.53
CA PHE A 77 6.06 -3.95 -10.34
C PHE A 77 5.72 -5.39 -10.75
N ALA A 78 6.41 -6.34 -10.15
CA ALA A 78 6.04 -7.75 -10.20
C ALA A 78 5.08 -8.09 -9.05
N GLU A 79 5.32 -7.50 -7.87
CA GLU A 79 4.52 -7.72 -6.68
C GLU A 79 4.61 -6.52 -5.72
N ARG A 80 3.55 -6.30 -4.95
CA ARG A 80 3.57 -5.48 -3.73
C ARG A 80 2.87 -6.22 -2.61
N ALA A 81 3.60 -6.51 -1.55
CA ALA A 81 3.04 -7.00 -0.29
C ALA A 81 2.90 -5.86 0.72
N TYR A 82 1.78 -5.86 1.44
CA TYR A 82 1.43 -4.85 2.43
C TYR A 82 1.64 -5.43 3.83
N VAL A 83 2.57 -4.85 4.58
CA VAL A 83 2.69 -5.11 6.01
C VAL A 83 2.01 -3.97 6.75
N MET A 84 1.06 -4.31 7.61
CA MET A 84 0.27 -3.35 8.39
C MET A 84 0.78 -3.36 9.82
N ASP A 85 1.60 -2.39 10.18
CA ASP A 85 2.26 -2.36 11.50
C ASP A 85 1.38 -1.66 12.55
N LEU A 86 0.70 -0.56 12.17
CA LEU A 86 -0.16 0.24 13.03
C LEU A 86 -1.48 0.58 12.33
N ILE A 87 -2.60 0.29 12.98
CA ILE A 87 -3.95 0.48 12.41
C ILE A 87 -4.71 1.51 13.26
N GLY A 88 -5.19 2.57 12.61
CA GLY A 88 -6.08 3.58 13.19
C GLY A 88 -7.54 3.33 12.82
N ASP A 89 -8.35 4.39 12.83
CA ASP A 89 -9.74 4.30 12.36
C ASP A 89 -9.80 4.24 10.83
N LEU A 90 -10.22 3.08 10.31
CA LEU A 90 -10.37 2.80 8.89
C LEU A 90 -11.82 2.84 8.41
N SER A 91 -12.79 3.18 9.26
CA SER A 91 -14.23 3.15 8.93
C SER A 91 -14.60 4.03 7.72
N GLN A 92 -13.83 5.11 7.51
CA GLN A 92 -13.97 6.02 6.39
C GLN A 92 -13.03 5.73 5.22
N HIS A 93 -12.21 4.67 5.32
CA HIS A 93 -11.21 4.30 4.31
C HIS A 93 -11.51 2.95 3.66
N VAL A 94 -11.80 1.91 4.45
CA VAL A 94 -12.00 0.54 3.97
C VAL A 94 -13.49 0.19 3.89
N ILE A 95 -13.90 -0.44 2.80
CA ILE A 95 -15.21 -1.05 2.63
C ILE A 95 -15.07 -2.55 2.93
N GLY A 96 -15.70 -3.02 4.00
CA GLY A 96 -15.61 -4.42 4.45
C GLY A 96 -14.48 -4.66 5.44
N ASP A 97 -14.19 -5.94 5.69
CA ASP A 97 -13.13 -6.34 6.64
C ASP A 97 -11.75 -6.27 5.99
N LEU A 98 -10.75 -5.91 6.79
CA LEU A 98 -9.36 -6.02 6.38
C LEU A 98 -8.99 -7.49 6.13
N PRO A 99 -8.25 -7.81 5.07
CA PRO A 99 -7.67 -9.14 4.90
C PRO A 99 -6.83 -9.47 6.13
N ASN A 100 -7.04 -10.63 6.73
CA ASN A 100 -6.24 -11.07 7.87
C ASN A 100 -4.80 -11.36 7.41
N THR A 101 -3.88 -10.41 7.62
CA THR A 101 -2.47 -10.51 7.22
C THR A 101 -1.62 -11.36 8.18
N SER A 102 -2.20 -11.90 9.26
CA SER A 102 -1.46 -12.65 10.30
C SER A 102 -0.99 -14.05 9.91
N LYS A 103 -1.32 -14.57 8.71
CA LYS A 103 -0.91 -15.92 8.30
C LYS A 103 0.41 -16.01 7.54
N ASP A 104 0.91 -14.90 6.97
CA ASP A 104 2.08 -14.95 6.07
C ASP A 104 3.30 -14.16 6.58
N ALA A 105 3.18 -13.45 7.70
CA ALA A 105 4.30 -12.81 8.35
C ALA A 105 5.00 -13.82 9.29
N GLY A 106 6.07 -14.45 8.80
CA GLY A 106 7.05 -15.14 9.66
C GLY A 106 7.59 -14.21 10.75
N PRO A 107 8.16 -14.76 11.84
CA PRO A 107 8.54 -13.97 13.00
C PRO A 107 9.56 -12.88 12.65
N SER A 108 9.35 -11.71 13.24
CA SER A 108 10.18 -10.50 13.19
C SER A 108 11.62 -10.74 13.59
#